data_AF-A0A966Z5C5-F1
#
_entry.id   AF-A0A966Z5C5-F1
#
_cell.length_a   1.000
_cell.length_b   1.000
_cell.length_c   1.000
_cell.angle_alpha   90.00
_cell.angle_beta   90.00
_cell.angle_gamma   90.00
#
_symmetry.space_group_name_H-M   'P 1'
#
loop_
_entity.id
_entity.type
_entity.pdbx_description
1 polymer ?
#
loop_
_entity_poly.entity_id
_entity_poly.type
_entity_poly.pdbx_seq_one_letter_code
_entity_poly.pdbx_strand_id
1 'polypeptide(L)'
;KSGRDLWIPAMIMMLIQTFRHLSDYNFARVVKFRVEETFVEPIDFIADFDGIIPIEKQPKGRLRYWLGKIIQLPIGERWLAISASAVIGGAAFTFTIMPILAAISGIVVYRGRIINTRQMAKKPTGRSLIPDQADLFGVRRSFTERFDWIEPSILRLIEGAFLIWIFASSDQVNIAAYMIIFSIVFHHYDNLYRALQNETKPRWLSALGLYVGGRILLVGIAVQQEWPLEILAWYFSALFLVVSSLQWVLSHRANKMRK
;
A
#
# COMPACT_ATOMS: atom_id res chain seq x y z
N LYS A 1 -19.33 30.28 -3.94
CA LYS A 1 -18.09 29.66 -4.47
C LYS A 1 -18.51 28.45 -5.26
N SER A 2 -18.30 28.43 -6.58
CA SER A 2 -18.63 27.29 -7.43
C SER A 2 -17.96 26.04 -6.85
N GLY A 3 -18.74 25.01 -6.55
CA GLY A 3 -18.20 23.73 -6.11
C GLY A 3 -17.39 23.17 -7.27
N ARG A 4 -16.07 23.32 -7.22
CA ARG A 4 -15.19 22.59 -8.14
C ARG A 4 -15.47 21.11 -7.90
N ASP A 5 -15.60 20.35 -8.96
CA ASP A 5 -15.68 18.90 -8.86
C ASP A 5 -14.40 18.38 -8.19
N LEU A 6 -14.53 17.90 -6.95
CA LEU A 6 -13.43 17.39 -6.14
C LEU A 6 -13.30 15.86 -6.23
N TRP A 7 -14.13 15.18 -7.05
CA TRP A 7 -14.11 13.74 -7.16
C TRP A 7 -12.80 13.23 -7.77
N ILE A 8 -12.34 13.81 -8.88
CA ILE A 8 -11.06 13.42 -9.50
C ILE A 8 -9.89 13.61 -8.53
N PRO A 9 -9.68 14.81 -7.92
CA PRO A 9 -8.67 14.97 -6.88
C PRO A 9 -8.79 13.96 -5.73
N ALA A 10 -10.00 13.67 -5.25
CA ALA A 10 -10.21 12.72 -4.16
C ALA A 10 -9.79 11.29 -4.55
N MET A 11 -10.15 10.83 -5.75
CA MET A 11 -9.73 9.53 -6.26
C MET A 11 -8.21 9.44 -6.45
N ILE A 12 -7.59 10.48 -7.01
CA ILE A 12 -6.13 10.55 -7.15
C ILE A 12 -5.44 10.48 -5.79
N MET A 13 -5.91 11.25 -4.81
CA MET A 13 -5.35 11.25 -3.46
C MET A 13 -5.46 9.87 -2.79
N MET A 14 -6.58 9.19 -2.96
CA MET A 14 -6.77 7.82 -2.48
C MET A 14 -5.77 6.84 -3.12
N LEU A 15 -5.50 6.95 -4.42
CA LEU A 15 -4.50 6.11 -5.09
C LEU A 15 -3.09 6.40 -4.59
N ILE A 16 -2.72 7.68 -4.42
CA ILE A 16 -1.41 8.07 -3.88
C ILE A 16 -1.22 7.51 -2.46
N GLN A 17 -2.24 7.63 -1.61
CA GLN A 17 -2.19 7.11 -0.25
C GLN A 17 -2.05 5.58 -0.24
N THR A 18 -2.81 4.89 -1.09
CA THR A 18 -2.74 3.44 -1.26
C THR A 18 -1.35 3.00 -1.72
N PHE A 19 -0.83 3.63 -2.77
CA PHE A 19 0.50 3.36 -3.31
C PHE A 19 1.57 3.45 -2.21
N ARG A 20 1.56 4.57 -1.47
CA ARG A 20 2.52 4.82 -0.40
C ARG A 20 2.39 3.77 0.70
N HIS A 21 1.18 3.52 1.20
CA HIS A 21 0.96 2.61 2.32
C HIS A 21 1.40 1.18 2.00
N LEU A 22 0.99 0.64 0.84
CA LEU A 22 1.41 -0.70 0.40
C LEU A 22 2.93 -0.78 0.31
N SER A 23 3.58 0.21 -0.30
CA SER A 23 5.03 0.20 -0.50
C SER A 23 5.80 0.30 0.82
N ASP A 24 5.27 1.06 1.78
CA ASP A 24 5.88 1.29 3.10
C ASP A 24 5.88 -0.03 3.89
N TYR A 25 4.72 -0.69 3.98
CA TYR A 25 4.59 -1.96 4.70
C TYR A 25 5.36 -3.10 4.02
N ASN A 26 5.26 -3.19 2.70
CA ASN A 26 5.97 -4.23 1.95
C ASN A 26 7.48 -4.05 2.05
N PHE A 27 8.01 -2.83 1.91
CA PHE A 27 9.45 -2.60 2.06
C PHE A 27 9.93 -2.98 3.46
N ALA A 28 9.22 -2.55 4.51
CA ALA A 28 9.58 -2.87 5.89
C ALA A 28 9.58 -4.39 6.14
N ARG A 29 8.56 -5.10 5.64
CA ARG A 29 8.45 -6.55 5.80
C ARG A 29 9.49 -7.32 4.99
N VAL A 30 9.77 -6.91 3.75
CA VAL A 30 10.80 -7.50 2.89
C VAL A 30 12.18 -7.33 3.54
N VAL A 31 12.52 -6.13 4.02
CA VAL A 31 13.79 -5.91 4.74
C VAL A 31 13.91 -6.84 5.95
N LYS A 32 12.83 -6.99 6.74
CA LYS A 32 12.82 -7.92 7.87
C LYS A 32 13.10 -9.36 7.44
N PHE A 33 12.45 -9.84 6.37
CA PHE A 33 12.69 -11.18 5.85
C PHE A 33 14.12 -11.38 5.35
N ARG A 34 14.73 -10.37 4.70
CA ARG A 34 16.14 -10.44 4.27
C ARG A 34 17.12 -10.49 5.43
N VAL A 35 16.82 -9.73 6.49
CA VAL A 35 17.57 -9.78 7.75
C VAL A 35 17.46 -11.18 8.36
N GLU A 36 16.25 -11.72 8.53
CA GLU A 36 16.01 -13.08 9.02
C GLU A 36 16.77 -14.16 8.21
N GLU A 37 16.80 -14.04 6.87
CA GLU A 37 17.56 -14.95 5.99
C GLU A 37 19.09 -14.86 6.14
N THR A 38 19.61 -13.73 6.62
CA THR A 38 21.06 -13.53 6.81
C THR A 38 21.52 -14.06 8.17
N PHE A 39 20.65 -14.09 9.17
CA PHE A 39 20.96 -14.49 10.56
C PHE A 39 20.44 -15.90 10.91
N VAL A 40 20.57 -16.85 9.98
CA VAL A 40 20.00 -18.21 10.10
C VAL A 40 20.66 -19.06 11.20
N GLU A 41 21.84 -18.70 11.72
CA GLU A 41 22.36 -19.34 12.92
C GLU A 41 21.90 -18.61 14.19
N PRO A 42 21.19 -19.30 15.12
CA PRO A 42 21.17 -18.86 16.50
C PRO A 42 22.63 -18.80 16.92
N ILE A 43 23.09 -17.64 17.41
CA ILE A 43 24.39 -17.56 18.06
C ILE A 43 24.26 -18.44 19.29
N ASP A 44 24.81 -19.66 19.21
CA ASP A 44 25.02 -20.49 20.39
C ASP A 44 26.00 -19.69 21.26
N PHE A 45 25.50 -19.16 22.38
CA PHE A 45 26.24 -18.32 23.31
C PHE A 45 27.28 -19.16 24.08
N ILE A 46 28.19 -19.85 23.36
CA ILE A 46 29.29 -20.65 23.93
C ILE A 46 30.60 -20.48 23.11
N ALA A 47 30.77 -19.38 22.38
CA ALA A 47 32.08 -19.02 21.86
C ALA A 47 32.64 -17.84 22.66
N ASP A 48 33.80 -18.06 23.27
CA ASP A 48 34.58 -17.10 24.02
C ASP A 48 34.54 -15.69 23.42
N PHE A 49 34.25 -14.73 24.29
CA PHE A 49 34.13 -13.32 24.00
C PHE A 49 35.52 -12.73 23.71
N ASP A 50 35.95 -12.78 22.44
CA ASP A 50 37.20 -12.17 21.92
C ASP A 50 37.18 -10.61 21.90
N GLY A 51 36.43 -9.99 22.81
CA GLY A 51 36.48 -8.55 23.06
C GLY A 51 36.02 -7.64 21.92
N ILE A 52 35.56 -8.19 20.79
CA ILE A 52 35.05 -7.43 19.65
C ILE A 52 33.81 -8.12 19.08
N ILE A 53 32.63 -7.61 19.43
CA ILE A 53 31.33 -7.96 18.84
C ILE A 53 30.46 -6.69 18.86
N PRO A 54 29.52 -6.48 17.93
CA PRO A 54 29.56 -6.55 16.48
C PRO A 54 29.53 -5.11 15.90
N ILE A 55 29.84 -4.92 14.61
CA ILE A 55 29.61 -3.62 13.95
C ILE A 55 28.11 -3.47 13.68
N GLU A 56 27.34 -3.21 14.74
CA GLU A 56 26.09 -2.48 14.63
C GLU A 56 26.51 -1.13 14.01
N LYS A 57 26.33 -0.98 12.69
CA LYS A 57 26.74 0.22 11.95
C LYS A 57 26.17 1.43 12.68
N GLN A 58 26.99 2.10 13.47
CA GLN A 58 26.59 3.35 14.12
C GLN A 58 26.02 4.25 13.02
N PRO A 59 24.84 4.84 13.22
CA PRO A 59 24.24 5.67 12.20
C PRO A 59 25.25 6.77 11.84
N LYS A 60 25.54 6.91 10.54
CA LYS A 60 26.44 7.94 10.02
C LYS A 60 26.03 9.32 10.58
N GLY A 61 26.69 9.79 11.63
CA GLY A 61 26.44 11.07 12.31
C GLY A 61 25.06 11.20 12.98
N ARG A 62 25.03 11.57 14.27
CA ARG A 62 23.79 11.83 15.04
C ARG A 62 22.85 12.79 14.29
N LEU A 63 23.39 13.84 13.65
CA LEU A 63 22.62 14.82 12.90
C LEU A 63 21.92 14.26 11.66
N ARG A 64 22.63 13.49 10.82
CA ARG A 64 22.07 12.90 9.59
C ARG A 64 21.01 11.85 9.91
N TYR A 65 21.17 11.12 11.03
CA TYR A 65 20.14 10.25 11.56
C TYR A 65 18.86 11.00 11.94
N TRP A 66 18.98 12.08 12.72
CA TRP A 66 17.83 12.90 13.12
C TRP A 66 17.15 13.60 11.94
N LEU A 67 17.93 14.17 11.01
CA LEU A 67 17.39 14.76 9.77
C LEU A 67 16.64 13.72 8.93
N GLY A 68 17.20 12.51 8.78
CA GLY A 68 16.53 11.42 8.09
C GLY A 68 15.19 11.03 8.72
N LYS A 69 15.11 11.10 10.06
CA LYS A 69 13.89 10.81 10.82
C LYS A 69 12.84 11.92 10.66
N ILE A 70 13.26 13.19 10.73
CA ILE A 70 12.39 14.37 10.58
C ILE A 70 11.80 14.46 9.16
N ILE A 71 12.60 14.17 8.13
CA ILE A 71 12.15 14.22 6.72
C ILE A 71 11.01 13.24 6.44
N GLN A 72 10.89 12.15 7.21
CA GLN A 72 9.78 11.21 7.06
C GLN A 72 8.45 11.77 7.56
N LEU A 73 8.48 12.95 8.21
CA LEU A 73 7.36 13.58 8.89
C LEU A 73 6.57 12.55 9.72
N PRO A 74 7.14 12.04 10.81
CA PRO A 74 6.40 11.23 11.77
C PRO A 74 5.18 11.99 12.32
N ILE A 75 4.32 11.30 13.07
CA ILE A 75 3.01 11.82 13.49
C ILE A 75 3.14 13.22 14.12
N GLY A 76 4.08 13.40 15.06
CA GLY A 76 4.30 14.69 15.74
C GLY A 76 4.78 15.80 14.81
N GLU A 77 5.72 15.51 13.91
CA GLU A 77 6.29 16.46 12.96
C GLU A 77 5.27 16.91 11.91
N ARG A 78 4.33 16.03 11.53
CA ARG A 78 3.18 16.44 10.68
C ARG A 78 2.28 17.43 11.39
N TRP A 79 1.92 17.16 12.65
CA TRP A 79 1.10 18.09 13.44
C TRP A 79 1.82 19.43 13.62
N LEU A 80 3.13 19.40 13.91
CA LEU A 80 3.93 20.62 14.03
C LEU A 80 3.95 21.41 12.71
N ALA A 81 4.18 20.75 11.57
CA ALA A 81 4.19 21.40 10.27
C ALA A 81 2.83 22.03 9.93
N ILE A 82 1.72 21.30 10.16
CA ILE A 82 0.35 21.79 9.94
C ILE A 82 0.07 23.00 10.83
N SER A 83 0.36 22.91 12.13
CA SER A 83 0.12 23.98 13.08
C SER A 83 0.95 25.22 12.77
N ALA A 84 2.25 25.05 12.49
CA ALA A 84 3.14 26.15 12.16
C ALA A 84 2.72 26.84 10.84
N SER A 85 2.41 26.08 9.79
CA SER A 85 1.95 26.66 8.53
C SER A 85 0.60 27.37 8.68
N ALA A 86 -0.30 26.82 9.51
CA ALA A 86 -1.60 27.45 9.76
C ALA A 86 -1.45 28.78 10.50
N VAL A 87 -0.54 28.87 11.48
CA VAL A 87 -0.25 30.13 12.18
C VAL A 87 0.41 31.16 11.26
N ILE A 88 1.35 30.74 10.41
CA ILE A 88 2.13 31.65 9.55
C ILE A 88 1.31 32.19 8.37
N GLY A 89 0.55 31.34 7.68
CA GLY A 89 -0.08 31.68 6.41
C GLY A 89 -1.53 31.21 6.27
N GLY A 90 -2.15 30.76 7.36
CA GLY A 90 -3.53 30.29 7.37
C GLY A 90 -3.74 28.96 6.63
N ALA A 91 -5.01 28.67 6.36
CA ALA A 91 -5.42 27.42 5.73
C ALA A 91 -4.87 27.27 4.30
N ALA A 92 -4.94 28.34 3.48
CA ALA A 92 -4.48 28.29 2.08
C ALA A 92 -2.98 27.93 1.97
N PHE A 93 -2.14 28.52 2.83
CA PHE A 93 -0.73 28.20 2.88
C PHE A 93 -0.50 26.74 3.31
N THR A 94 -1.22 26.29 4.35
CA THR A 94 -1.15 24.89 4.84
C THR A 94 -1.50 23.87 3.76
N PHE A 95 -2.60 24.09 3.04
CA PHE A 95 -3.01 23.23 1.93
C PHE A 95 -2.05 23.24 0.74
N THR A 96 -1.20 24.26 0.62
CA THR A 96 -0.19 24.36 -0.45
C THR A 96 1.14 23.72 -0.02
N ILE A 97 1.61 24.00 1.20
CA ILE A 97 2.93 23.56 1.66
C ILE A 97 2.95 22.08 2.02
N MET A 98 1.86 21.53 2.54
CA MET A 98 1.81 20.13 2.99
C MET A 98 2.02 19.12 1.84
N PRO A 99 1.37 19.26 0.67
CA PRO A 99 1.69 18.43 -0.50
C PRO A 99 3.14 18.54 -0.96
N ILE A 100 3.74 19.75 -0.93
CA ILE A 100 5.15 19.97 -1.31
C ILE A 100 6.08 19.22 -0.36
N LEU A 101 5.88 19.38 0.95
CA LEU A 101 6.66 18.66 1.97
C LEU A 101 6.48 17.15 1.86
N ALA A 102 5.26 16.68 1.60
CA ALA A 102 4.98 15.27 1.37
C ALA A 102 5.69 14.74 0.11
N ALA A 103 5.77 15.52 -0.97
CA ALA A 103 6.49 15.15 -2.19
C ALA A 103 8.00 15.05 -1.95
N ILE A 104 8.61 16.05 -1.28
CA ILE A 104 10.03 16.04 -0.91
C ILE A 104 10.35 14.81 -0.03
N SER A 105 9.53 14.58 1.00
CA SER A 105 9.63 13.42 1.88
C SER A 105 9.59 12.10 1.09
N GLY A 106 8.62 11.97 0.18
CA GLY A 106 8.49 10.82 -0.72
C GLY A 106 9.76 10.57 -1.52
N ILE A 107 10.28 11.58 -2.22
CA ILE A 107 11.49 11.45 -3.05
C ILE A 107 12.68 10.93 -2.22
N VAL A 108 12.91 11.50 -1.03
CA VAL A 108 14.03 11.10 -0.17
C VAL A 108 13.86 9.65 0.32
N VAL A 109 12.66 9.28 0.74
CA VAL A 109 12.35 7.91 1.23
C VAL A 109 12.52 6.88 0.13
N TYR A 110 11.89 7.07 -1.03
CA TYR A 110 12.00 6.12 -2.14
C TYR A 110 13.43 6.02 -2.68
N ARG A 111 14.16 7.14 -2.75
CA ARG A 111 15.59 7.12 -3.10
C ARG A 111 16.38 6.24 -2.12
N GLY A 112 16.17 6.40 -0.82
CA GLY A 112 16.79 5.57 0.20
C GLY A 112 16.47 4.08 0.05
N ARG A 113 15.19 3.76 -0.20
CA ARG A 113 14.73 2.38 -0.44
C ARG A 113 15.34 1.76 -1.69
N ILE A 114 15.43 2.51 -2.79
CA ILE A 114 16.05 2.03 -4.03
C ILE A 114 17.53 1.73 -3.81
N ILE A 115 18.27 2.62 -3.11
CA ILE A 115 19.68 2.39 -2.78
C ILE A 115 19.85 1.13 -1.93
N ASN A 116 19.01 0.95 -0.90
CA ASN A 116 19.04 -0.23 -0.04
C ASN A 116 18.70 -1.51 -0.82
N THR A 117 17.63 -1.48 -1.63
CA THR A 117 17.20 -2.61 -2.47
C THR A 117 18.28 -3.04 -3.46
N ARG A 118 19.03 -2.08 -4.03
CA ARG A 118 20.14 -2.38 -4.95
C ARG A 118 21.28 -3.17 -4.31
N GLN A 119 21.43 -3.09 -2.98
CA GLN A 119 22.41 -3.85 -2.21
C GLN A 119 21.92 -5.26 -1.84
N MET A 120 20.61 -5.54 -2.00
CA MET A 120 20.05 -6.87 -1.76
C MET A 120 20.34 -7.83 -2.92
N ALA A 121 20.40 -9.12 -2.60
CA ALA A 121 20.50 -10.19 -3.59
C ALA A 121 19.35 -10.11 -4.63
N LYS A 122 19.66 -10.38 -5.90
CA LYS A 122 18.69 -10.43 -7.01
C LYS A 122 17.87 -11.72 -6.96
N LYS A 123 17.02 -11.83 -5.95
CA LYS A 123 16.06 -12.92 -5.79
C LYS A 123 14.74 -12.34 -5.28
N PRO A 124 13.58 -12.92 -5.61
CA PRO A 124 12.33 -12.54 -4.97
C PRO A 124 12.38 -12.83 -3.46
N THR A 125 11.47 -12.23 -2.71
CA THR A 125 11.35 -12.43 -1.26
C THR A 125 10.99 -13.88 -0.91
N GLY A 126 10.47 -14.67 -1.87
CA GLY A 126 10.29 -16.11 -1.75
C GLY A 126 9.15 -16.55 -0.83
N ARG A 127 8.71 -15.68 0.11
CA ARG A 127 7.50 -15.85 0.93
C ARG A 127 6.26 -15.35 0.17
N SER A 128 5.09 -15.83 0.57
CA SER A 128 3.82 -15.54 -0.14
C SER A 128 3.34 -14.08 -0.03
N LEU A 129 4.05 -13.23 0.73
CA LEU A 129 3.69 -11.82 0.98
C LEU A 129 3.26 -11.04 -0.27
N ILE A 130 4.06 -11.05 -1.34
CA ILE A 130 3.81 -10.22 -2.53
C ILE A 130 2.77 -10.85 -3.47
N PRO A 131 2.88 -12.14 -3.86
CA PRO A 131 1.89 -12.77 -4.72
C PRO A 131 0.46 -12.75 -4.13
N ASP A 132 0.32 -12.87 -2.81
CA ASP A 132 -0.98 -12.85 -2.13
C ASP A 132 -1.68 -11.48 -2.23
N GLN A 133 -0.94 -10.42 -2.55
CA GLN A 133 -1.46 -9.06 -2.74
C GLN A 133 -1.75 -8.71 -4.20
N ALA A 134 -1.20 -9.46 -5.16
CA ALA A 134 -1.27 -9.10 -6.58
C ALA A 134 -2.72 -9.10 -7.08
N ASP A 135 -3.53 -10.06 -6.60
CA ASP A 135 -4.93 -10.28 -7.05
C ASP A 135 -5.03 -10.48 -8.57
N LEU A 136 -3.99 -11.10 -9.14
CA LEU A 136 -3.88 -11.45 -10.56
C LEU A 136 -4.24 -12.92 -10.75
N PHE A 137 -5.00 -13.21 -11.79
CA PHE A 137 -5.38 -14.58 -12.11
C PHE A 137 -4.15 -15.40 -12.54
N GLY A 138 -3.89 -16.51 -11.85
CA GLY A 138 -2.82 -17.46 -12.22
C GLY A 138 -1.39 -17.04 -11.85
N VAL A 139 -1.18 -15.81 -11.38
CA VAL A 139 0.15 -15.33 -10.98
C VAL A 139 0.47 -15.77 -9.56
N ARG A 140 1.60 -16.46 -9.38
CA ARG A 140 2.04 -16.98 -8.07
C ARG A 140 3.44 -16.55 -7.66
N ARG A 141 4.07 -15.68 -8.44
CA ARG A 141 5.43 -15.20 -8.21
C ARG A 141 5.49 -13.72 -8.56
N SER A 142 6.37 -13.00 -7.85
CA SER A 142 6.70 -11.62 -8.19
C SER A 142 7.47 -11.57 -9.52
N PHE A 143 7.28 -10.48 -10.25
CA PHE A 143 7.96 -10.23 -11.53
C PHE A 143 9.26 -9.43 -11.37
N THR A 144 9.43 -8.69 -10.27
CA THR A 144 10.49 -7.67 -10.13
C THR A 144 11.63 -8.09 -9.17
N GLU A 145 11.67 -9.36 -8.79
CA GLU A 145 12.69 -9.98 -7.93
C GLU A 145 12.95 -9.17 -6.65
N ARG A 146 14.12 -8.52 -6.54
CA ARG A 146 14.49 -7.71 -5.37
C ARG A 146 13.63 -6.46 -5.18
N PHE A 147 12.95 -6.00 -6.23
CA PHE A 147 12.04 -4.85 -6.20
C PHE A 147 10.58 -5.28 -5.98
N ASP A 148 10.31 -6.52 -5.60
CA ASP A 148 8.97 -7.05 -5.36
C ASP A 148 8.14 -6.23 -4.37
N TRP A 149 8.78 -5.55 -3.41
CA TRP A 149 8.11 -4.71 -2.43
C TRP A 149 7.29 -3.55 -3.03
N ILE A 150 7.62 -3.05 -4.23
CA ILE A 150 6.88 -1.96 -4.88
C ILE A 150 5.82 -2.48 -5.86
N GLU A 151 5.86 -3.77 -6.20
CA GLU A 151 5.01 -4.37 -7.22
C GLU A 151 3.51 -4.21 -6.91
N PRO A 152 3.01 -4.51 -5.69
CA PRO A 152 1.60 -4.29 -5.37
C PRO A 152 1.19 -2.82 -5.55
N SER A 153 2.03 -1.87 -5.12
CA SER A 153 1.75 -0.44 -5.27
C SER A 153 1.63 -0.02 -6.73
N ILE A 154 2.54 -0.46 -7.59
CA ILE A 154 2.49 -0.16 -9.04
C ILE A 154 1.24 -0.76 -9.67
N LEU A 155 0.90 -2.01 -9.37
CA LEU A 155 -0.31 -2.66 -9.87
C LEU A 155 -1.57 -1.88 -9.48
N ARG A 156 -1.65 -1.39 -8.24
CA ARG A 156 -2.78 -0.59 -7.76
C ARG A 156 -2.85 0.78 -8.42
N LEU A 157 -1.70 1.42 -8.65
CA LEU A 157 -1.66 2.69 -9.37
C LEU A 157 -2.16 2.53 -10.80
N ILE A 158 -1.75 1.47 -11.50
CA ILE A 158 -2.20 1.18 -12.87
C ILE A 158 -3.70 0.87 -12.89
N GLU A 159 -4.17 -0.03 -12.03
CA GLU A 159 -5.59 -0.39 -11.94
C GLU A 159 -6.45 0.84 -11.64
N GLY A 160 -6.07 1.63 -10.64
CA GLY A 160 -6.79 2.84 -10.26
C GLY A 160 -6.76 3.93 -11.33
N ALA A 161 -5.60 4.17 -11.97
CA ALA A 161 -5.48 5.15 -13.04
C ALA A 161 -6.35 4.78 -14.25
N PHE A 162 -6.41 3.48 -14.58
CA PHE A 162 -7.25 3.00 -15.67
C PHE A 162 -8.74 3.15 -15.34
N LEU A 163 -9.17 2.83 -14.12
CA LEU A 163 -10.56 3.05 -13.68
C LEU A 163 -10.95 4.53 -13.70
N ILE A 164 -10.09 5.42 -13.18
CA ILE A 164 -10.31 6.87 -13.23
C ILE A 164 -10.43 7.33 -14.69
N TRP A 165 -9.55 6.84 -15.57
CA TRP A 165 -9.58 7.17 -16.99
C TRP A 165 -10.89 6.73 -17.65
N ILE A 166 -11.38 5.52 -17.37
CA ILE A 166 -12.69 5.04 -17.86
C ILE A 166 -13.79 6.02 -17.46
N PHE A 167 -13.95 6.30 -16.16
CA PHE A 167 -15.03 7.17 -15.67
C PHE A 167 -14.90 8.62 -16.16
N ALA A 168 -13.69 9.16 -16.24
CA ALA A 168 -13.45 10.51 -16.73
C ALA A 168 -13.71 10.64 -18.24
N SER A 169 -13.40 9.60 -19.02
CA SER A 169 -13.62 9.60 -20.47
C SER A 169 -15.10 9.56 -20.87
N SER A 170 -15.95 9.07 -19.97
CA SER A 170 -17.40 8.94 -20.16
C SER A 170 -18.21 9.98 -19.38
N ASP A 171 -17.56 10.96 -18.74
CA ASP A 171 -18.20 11.95 -17.85
C ASP A 171 -19.04 11.33 -16.71
N GLN A 172 -18.64 10.14 -16.23
CA GLN A 172 -19.30 9.39 -15.15
C GLN A 172 -18.55 9.50 -13.82
N VAL A 173 -17.86 10.63 -13.59
CA VAL A 173 -17.15 10.87 -12.33
C VAL A 173 -18.12 11.34 -11.26
N ASN A 174 -18.63 10.39 -10.48
CA ASN A 174 -19.62 10.64 -9.44
C ASN A 174 -19.34 9.81 -8.18
N ILE A 175 -20.28 9.85 -7.23
CA ILE A 175 -20.18 9.09 -5.98
C ILE A 175 -20.09 7.58 -6.20
N ALA A 176 -20.77 7.02 -7.21
CA ALA A 176 -20.72 5.59 -7.50
C ALA A 176 -19.33 5.19 -8.02
N ALA A 177 -18.75 5.96 -8.94
CA ALA A 177 -17.36 5.77 -9.41
C ALA A 177 -16.36 5.83 -8.24
N TYR A 178 -16.51 6.82 -7.35
CA TYR A 178 -15.70 6.92 -6.14
C TYR A 178 -15.84 5.67 -5.24
N MET A 179 -17.07 5.23 -4.99
CA MET A 179 -17.36 4.05 -4.14
C MET A 179 -16.83 2.74 -4.74
N ILE A 180 -16.87 2.59 -6.07
CA ILE A 180 -16.26 1.45 -6.77
C ILE A 180 -14.75 1.44 -6.51
N ILE A 181 -14.05 2.55 -6.79
CA ILE A 181 -12.60 2.62 -6.59
C ILE A 181 -12.25 2.44 -5.11
N PHE A 182 -12.99 3.08 -4.20
CA PHE A 182 -12.80 2.93 -2.76
C PHE A 182 -12.93 1.48 -2.30
N SER A 183 -13.95 0.76 -2.77
CA SER A 183 -14.15 -0.65 -2.42
C SER A 183 -13.04 -1.54 -2.96
N ILE A 184 -12.57 -1.29 -4.19
CA ILE A 184 -11.43 -2.00 -4.78
C ILE A 184 -10.14 -1.71 -4.01
N VAL A 185 -9.88 -0.46 -3.67
CA VAL A 185 -8.74 -0.06 -2.84
C VAL A 185 -8.81 -0.77 -1.48
N PHE A 186 -9.97 -0.76 -0.83
CA PHE A 186 -10.18 -1.45 0.45
C PHE A 186 -9.88 -2.95 0.35
N HIS A 187 -10.34 -3.64 -0.71
CA HIS A 187 -10.03 -5.04 -0.97
C HIS A 187 -8.52 -5.32 -1.00
N HIS A 188 -7.75 -4.41 -1.59
CA HIS A 188 -6.30 -4.54 -1.67
C HIS A 188 -5.58 -4.22 -0.36
N TYR A 189 -6.13 -3.30 0.43
CA TYR A 189 -5.69 -3.09 1.82
C TYR A 189 -5.91 -4.34 2.68
N ASP A 190 -7.08 -4.98 2.53
CA ASP A 190 -7.40 -6.23 3.21
C ASP A 190 -6.43 -7.36 2.78
N ASN A 191 -6.07 -7.44 1.49
CA ASN A 191 -5.03 -8.37 1.02
C ASN A 191 -3.67 -8.11 1.69
N LEU A 192 -3.25 -6.85 1.79
CA LEU A 192 -2.02 -6.47 2.48
C LEU A 192 -2.02 -6.92 3.94
N TYR A 193 -3.09 -6.62 4.68
CA TYR A 193 -3.15 -6.94 6.11
C TYR A 193 -3.17 -8.45 6.38
N ARG A 194 -3.90 -9.21 5.56
CA ARG A 194 -3.86 -10.68 5.62
C ARG A 194 -2.44 -11.20 5.33
N ALA A 195 -1.81 -10.71 4.27
CA ALA A 195 -0.45 -11.13 3.89
C ALA A 195 0.59 -10.79 4.98
N LEU A 196 0.46 -9.65 5.66
CA LEU A 196 1.31 -9.28 6.80
C LEU A 196 1.17 -10.23 8.00
N GLN A 197 -0.01 -10.84 8.15
CA GLN A 197 -0.31 -11.86 9.16
C GLN A 197 -0.01 -13.29 8.66
N ASN A 198 0.61 -13.43 7.49
CA ASN A 198 0.86 -14.70 6.81
C ASN A 198 -0.43 -15.50 6.51
N GLU A 199 -1.54 -14.79 6.32
CA GLU A 199 -2.81 -15.34 5.86
C GLU A 199 -3.06 -14.95 4.40
N THR A 200 -3.87 -15.76 3.71
CA THR A 200 -4.26 -15.49 2.32
C THR A 200 -5.76 -15.33 2.20
N LYS A 201 -6.18 -14.46 1.27
CA LYS A 201 -7.61 -14.28 0.96
C LYS A 201 -8.14 -15.56 0.29
N PRO A 202 -9.34 -16.04 0.66
CA PRO A 202 -9.95 -17.18 -0.02
C PRO A 202 -10.12 -16.93 -1.53
N ARG A 203 -9.74 -17.91 -2.36
CA ARG A 203 -9.77 -17.77 -3.83
C ARG A 203 -11.14 -17.43 -4.39
N TRP A 204 -12.22 -17.95 -3.78
CA TRP A 204 -13.58 -17.65 -4.20
C TRP A 204 -13.92 -16.15 -4.06
N LEU A 205 -13.35 -15.47 -3.06
CA LEU A 205 -13.59 -14.05 -2.83
C LEU A 205 -12.88 -13.19 -3.87
N SER A 206 -11.64 -13.54 -4.22
CA SER A 206 -10.94 -12.91 -5.36
C SER A 206 -11.62 -13.21 -6.70
N ALA A 207 -12.18 -14.41 -6.86
CA ALA A 207 -12.93 -14.78 -8.07
C ALA A 207 -14.25 -14.00 -8.21
N LEU A 208 -15.05 -13.87 -7.14
CA LEU A 208 -16.21 -12.97 -7.13
C LEU A 208 -15.79 -11.51 -7.31
N GLY A 209 -14.63 -11.15 -6.79
CA GLY A 209 -14.00 -9.86 -7.03
C GLY A 209 -13.42 -9.71 -8.44
N LEU A 210 -13.58 -10.70 -9.33
CA LEU A 210 -13.19 -10.75 -10.74
C LEU A 210 -11.69 -10.58 -11.03
N TYR A 211 -10.83 -10.64 -10.01
CA TYR A 211 -9.41 -10.26 -10.13
C TYR A 211 -9.24 -8.85 -10.76
N VAL A 212 -8.00 -8.37 -10.92
CA VAL A 212 -7.78 -7.04 -11.52
C VAL A 212 -8.35 -6.94 -12.94
N GLY A 213 -8.07 -7.93 -13.80
CA GLY A 213 -8.44 -7.89 -15.21
C GLY A 213 -9.96 -7.93 -15.43
N GLY A 214 -10.67 -8.81 -14.71
CA GLY A 214 -12.11 -8.94 -14.84
C GLY A 214 -12.86 -7.74 -14.28
N ARG A 215 -12.37 -7.09 -13.22
CA ARG A 215 -12.95 -5.82 -12.72
C ARG A 215 -12.85 -4.70 -13.74
N ILE A 216 -11.66 -4.50 -14.30
CA ILE A 216 -11.45 -3.48 -15.32
C ILE A 216 -12.36 -3.71 -16.52
N LEU A 217 -12.45 -4.97 -16.99
CA LEU A 217 -13.31 -5.35 -18.09
C LEU A 217 -14.79 -5.11 -17.78
N LEU A 218 -15.27 -5.55 -16.62
CA LEU A 218 -16.67 -5.37 -16.21
C LEU A 218 -17.03 -3.89 -16.09
N VAL A 219 -16.20 -3.08 -15.45
CA VAL A 219 -16.42 -1.64 -15.32
C VAL A 219 -16.40 -0.97 -16.69
N GLY A 220 -15.45 -1.32 -17.56
CA GLY A 220 -15.40 -0.80 -18.92
C GLY A 220 -16.66 -1.12 -19.73
N ILE A 221 -17.15 -2.36 -19.68
CA ILE A 221 -18.41 -2.78 -20.33
C ILE A 221 -19.59 -2.02 -19.73
N ALA A 222 -19.69 -1.94 -18.41
CA ALA A 222 -20.79 -1.25 -17.74
C ALA A 222 -20.87 0.23 -18.13
N VAL A 223 -19.72 0.92 -18.18
CA VAL A 223 -19.66 2.31 -18.62
C VAL A 223 -20.02 2.44 -20.10
N GLN A 224 -19.48 1.58 -20.97
CA GLN A 224 -19.77 1.60 -22.41
C GLN A 224 -21.25 1.33 -22.73
N GLN A 225 -21.90 0.45 -21.96
CA GLN A 225 -23.30 0.07 -22.13
C GLN A 225 -24.25 0.90 -21.26
N GLU A 226 -23.76 1.98 -20.63
CA GLU A 226 -24.53 2.89 -19.79
C GLU A 226 -25.31 2.19 -18.66
N TRP A 227 -24.71 1.15 -18.07
CA TRP A 227 -25.28 0.47 -16.92
C TRP A 227 -25.30 1.40 -15.70
N PRO A 228 -26.29 1.26 -14.80
CA PRO A 228 -26.32 1.99 -13.54
C PRO A 228 -25.13 1.59 -12.65
N LEU A 229 -24.16 2.50 -12.51
CA LEU A 229 -22.93 2.27 -11.73
C LEU A 229 -23.19 2.00 -10.25
N GLU A 230 -24.35 2.40 -9.74
CA GLU A 230 -24.76 2.15 -8.36
C GLU A 230 -24.81 0.65 -8.07
N ILE A 231 -25.20 -0.17 -9.05
CA ILE A 231 -25.26 -1.63 -8.89
C ILE A 231 -23.85 -2.18 -8.65
N LEU A 232 -22.86 -1.73 -9.44
CA LEU A 232 -21.46 -2.12 -9.26
C LEU A 232 -20.88 -1.60 -7.95
N ALA A 233 -21.21 -0.36 -7.58
CA ALA A 233 -20.79 0.22 -6.31
C ALA A 233 -21.32 -0.60 -5.13
N TRP A 234 -22.60 -0.98 -5.13
CA TRP A 234 -23.20 -1.84 -4.11
C TRP A 234 -22.59 -3.24 -4.11
N TYR A 235 -22.40 -3.84 -5.29
CA TYR A 235 -21.79 -5.17 -5.43
C TYR A 235 -20.39 -5.21 -4.81
N PHE A 236 -19.49 -4.32 -5.23
CA PHE A 236 -18.13 -4.28 -4.70
C PHE A 236 -18.07 -3.86 -3.24
N SER A 237 -18.94 -2.93 -2.80
CA SER A 237 -19.01 -2.54 -1.39
C SER A 237 -19.44 -3.72 -0.52
N ALA A 238 -20.53 -4.41 -0.88
CA ALA A 238 -21.00 -5.57 -0.13
C ALA A 238 -19.95 -6.69 -0.11
N LEU A 239 -19.33 -7.00 -1.25
CA LEU A 239 -18.33 -8.06 -1.33
C LEU A 239 -17.07 -7.74 -0.51
N PHE A 240 -16.51 -6.54 -0.67
CA PHE A 240 -15.20 -6.22 -0.10
C PHE A 240 -15.26 -5.65 1.31
N LEU A 241 -16.25 -4.79 1.63
CA LEU A 241 -16.35 -4.20 2.96
C LEU A 241 -17.07 -5.13 3.93
N VAL A 242 -18.09 -5.86 3.48
CA VAL A 242 -18.93 -6.66 4.37
C VAL A 242 -18.50 -8.13 4.34
N VAL A 243 -18.63 -8.79 3.19
CA VAL A 243 -18.37 -10.24 3.08
C VAL A 243 -16.91 -10.56 3.41
N SER A 244 -15.95 -9.81 2.87
CA SER A 244 -14.53 -10.03 3.19
C SER A 244 -14.22 -9.86 4.68
N SER A 245 -14.70 -8.77 5.27
CA SER A 245 -14.44 -8.45 6.68
C SER A 245 -15.07 -9.49 7.61
N LEU A 246 -16.32 -9.89 7.35
CA LEU A 246 -16.99 -10.94 8.11
C LEU A 246 -16.25 -12.27 7.97
N GLN A 247 -15.87 -12.65 6.75
CA GLN A 247 -15.11 -13.87 6.50
C GLN A 247 -13.82 -13.89 7.34
N TRP A 248 -13.08 -12.77 7.38
CA TRP A 248 -11.82 -12.68 8.12
C TRP A 248 -11.99 -12.78 9.63
N VAL A 249 -12.99 -12.07 10.17
CA VAL A 249 -13.27 -12.07 11.61
C VAL A 249 -13.74 -13.45 12.06
N LEU A 250 -14.59 -14.10 11.27
CA LEU A 250 -15.08 -15.44 11.57
C LEU A 250 -13.96 -16.49 11.52
N SER A 251 -13.04 -16.40 10.54
CA SER A 251 -11.89 -17.32 10.50
C SER A 251 -10.97 -17.17 11.71
N HIS A 252 -10.74 -15.93 12.16
CA HIS A 252 -9.97 -15.66 13.38
C HIS A 252 -10.62 -16.24 14.63
N ARG A 253 -11.93 -16.08 14.78
CA ARG A 253 -12.67 -16.67 15.92
C ARG A 253 -12.58 -18.19 15.91
N ALA A 254 -12.81 -18.83 14.76
CA ALA A 254 -12.70 -20.28 14.63
C ALA A 254 -11.30 -20.81 14.97
N ASN A 255 -10.25 -20.12 14.52
CA ASN A 255 -8.87 -20.49 14.81
C ASN A 255 -8.50 -20.33 16.28
N LYS A 256 -9.06 -19.32 16.96
CA LYS A 256 -8.84 -19.11 18.41
C LYS A 256 -9.51 -20.19 19.26
N MET A 257 -10.69 -20.68 18.85
CA MET A 257 -11.41 -21.76 19.55
C MET A 257 -10.76 -23.15 19.40
N ARG A 258 -9.87 -23.30 18.42
CA ARG A 258 -9.21 -24.58 18.10
C ARG A 258 -7.82 -24.73 18.73
N LYS A 259 -7.27 -23.65 19.31
CA LYS A 259 -6.03 -23.66 20.11
C LYS A 259 -6.37 -23.74 21.59
#